data_AF-A0A095STR5-F1
#
_entry.id   AF-A0A095STR5-F1
#
_cell.length_a   1.000
_cell.length_b   1.000
_cell.length_c   1.000
_cell.angle_alpha   90.00
_cell.angle_beta   90.00
_cell.angle_gamma   90.00
#
_symmetry.space_group_name_H-M   'P 1'
#
loop_
_entity.id
_entity.type
_entity.pdbx_description
1 polymer ?
#
loop_
_entity_poly.entity_id
_entity_poly.type
_entity_poly.pdbx_seq_one_letter_code
_entity_poly.pdbx_strand_id
1 'polypeptide(L)'
;MKKLILTFAFVAVAQLGFAQEDPAFKADVMKVVQRSSGAQIEGAKKQILGMIPEDKQTAFLVEFDALIAKANESTAKIYMEEYTKEDIKAMLAFYDSPVGKKMDQKAAAITTKSQEAMMELQGEIQEVIGKYAQ
;
A
#
# COMPACT_ATOMS: atom_id res chain seq x y z
N MET A 1 -24.76 28.25 34.17
CA MET A 1 -24.86 28.28 32.70
C MET A 1 -23.56 28.68 32.01
N LYS A 2 -22.89 29.78 32.39
CA LYS A 2 -21.62 30.22 31.76
C LYS A 2 -20.49 29.16 31.79
N LYS A 3 -20.37 28.41 32.90
CA LYS A 3 -19.38 27.32 33.04
C LYS A 3 -19.70 26.09 32.17
N LEU A 4 -20.98 25.78 31.98
CA LEU A 4 -21.44 24.68 31.11
C LEU A 4 -21.16 24.97 29.63
N ILE A 5 -21.37 26.22 29.20
CA ILE A 5 -21.05 26.66 27.84
C ILE A 5 -19.54 26.55 27.57
N LEU A 6 -18.70 26.93 28.54
CA LEU A 6 -17.25 26.81 28.44
C LEU A 6 -16.78 25.35 28.35
N THR A 7 -17.37 24.44 29.13
CA THR A 7 -17.05 23.01 29.06
C THR A 7 -17.48 22.40 27.73
N PHE A 8 -18.68 22.74 27.22
CA PHE A 8 -19.14 22.25 25.91
C PHE A 8 -18.30 22.82 24.76
N ALA A 9 -17.90 24.09 24.84
CA ALA A 9 -16.99 24.69 23.87
C ALA A 9 -15.60 24.02 23.89
N PHE A 10 -15.09 23.65 25.07
CA PHE A 10 -13.80 22.96 25.19
C PHE A 10 -13.84 21.54 24.60
N VAL A 11 -14.94 20.81 24.80
CA VAL A 11 -15.17 19.49 24.20
C VAL A 11 -15.34 19.60 22.67
N ALA A 12 -16.07 20.61 22.19
CA ALA A 12 -16.24 20.84 20.75
C ALA A 12 -14.92 21.20 20.05
N VAL A 13 -14.07 22.04 20.67
CA VAL A 13 -12.75 22.39 20.13
C VAL A 13 -11.79 21.19 20.12
N ALA A 14 -11.90 20.29 21.12
CA ALA A 14 -11.13 19.05 21.12
C ALA A 14 -11.50 18.11 19.95
N GLN A 15 -12.74 18.16 19.45
CA GLN A 15 -13.16 17.39 18.28
C GLN A 15 -12.80 18.06 16.94
N LEU A 16 -12.66 19.39 16.91
CA LEU A 16 -12.28 20.14 15.70
C LEU A 16 -10.77 20.02 15.35
N GLY A 17 -9.93 19.64 16.31
CA GLY A 17 -8.48 19.43 16.08
C GLY A 17 -8.13 18.23 15.19
N PHE A 18 -9.10 17.37 14.88
CA PHE A 18 -8.91 16.18 14.03
C PHE A 18 -9.27 16.41 12.55
N ALA A 19 -9.87 17.56 12.21
CA ALA A 19 -10.36 17.84 10.86
C ALA A 19 -9.36 18.62 9.98
N GLN A 20 -8.23 19.06 10.53
CA GLN A 20 -7.20 19.74 9.76
C GLN A 20 -6.23 18.69 9.18
N GLU A 21 -6.07 18.69 7.85
CA GLU A 21 -5.17 17.79 7.11
C GLU A 21 -3.75 17.93 7.68
N ASP A 22 -3.34 17.00 8.56
CA ASP A 22 -2.00 16.99 9.16
C ASP A 22 -1.00 16.52 8.08
N PRO A 23 -0.15 17.43 7.55
CA PRO A 23 0.76 17.07 6.47
C PRO A 23 1.78 16.00 6.89
N ALA A 24 2.14 15.96 8.18
CA ALA A 24 3.06 14.94 8.70
C ALA A 24 2.37 13.57 8.75
N PHE A 25 1.10 13.53 9.18
CA PHE A 25 0.33 12.29 9.18
C PHE A 25 0.17 11.72 7.76
N LYS A 26 -0.22 12.57 6.79
CA LYS A 26 -0.34 12.15 5.39
C LYS A 26 0.99 11.67 4.82
N ALA A 27 2.10 12.34 5.13
CA ALA A 27 3.42 11.92 4.68
C ALA A 27 3.82 10.54 5.24
N ASP A 28 3.51 10.27 6.50
CA ASP A 28 3.78 8.97 7.11
C ASP A 28 2.88 7.86 6.54
N VAL A 29 1.61 8.15 6.28
CA VAL A 29 0.70 7.24 5.57
C VAL A 29 1.24 6.91 4.17
N MET A 30 1.68 7.93 3.43
CA MET A 30 2.27 7.74 2.09
C MET A 30 3.47 6.80 2.13
N LYS A 31 4.34 6.89 3.16
CA LYS A 31 5.45 5.94 3.33
C LYS A 31 4.93 4.52 3.56
N VAL A 32 3.92 4.33 4.41
CA VAL A 32 3.34 2.99 4.65
C VAL A 32 2.80 2.40 3.35
N VAL A 33 2.04 3.17 2.56
CA VAL A 33 1.49 2.74 1.27
C VAL A 33 2.60 2.34 0.29
N GLN A 34 3.67 3.11 0.23
CA GLN A 34 4.82 2.80 -0.63
C GLN A 34 5.56 1.54 -0.17
N ARG A 35 5.70 1.32 1.14
CA ARG A 35 6.32 0.12 1.70
C ARG A 35 5.49 -1.14 1.44
N SER A 36 4.17 -1.05 1.55
CA SER A 36 3.29 -2.21 1.39
C SER A 36 3.15 -2.66 -0.07
N SER A 37 3.20 -1.72 -1.03
CA SER A 37 2.95 -2.00 -2.45
C SER A 37 4.19 -1.91 -3.35
N GLY A 38 5.29 -1.33 -2.86
CA GLY A 38 6.46 -0.97 -3.66
C GLY A 38 7.07 -2.13 -4.45
N ALA A 39 7.28 -3.28 -3.80
CA ALA A 39 7.86 -4.45 -4.46
C ALA A 39 6.98 -4.98 -5.61
N GLN A 40 5.66 -4.96 -5.44
CA GLN A 40 4.71 -5.40 -6.47
C GLN A 40 4.67 -4.41 -7.64
N ILE A 41 4.65 -3.11 -7.34
CA ILE A 41 4.69 -2.04 -8.35
C ILE A 41 6.00 -2.10 -9.14
N GLU A 42 7.14 -2.28 -8.48
CA GLU A 42 8.44 -2.44 -9.16
C GLU A 42 8.49 -3.68 -10.05
N GLY A 43 7.94 -4.81 -9.58
CA GLY A 43 7.83 -6.03 -10.39
C GLY A 43 7.00 -5.79 -11.66
N ALA A 44 5.81 -5.20 -11.50
CA ALA A 44 4.94 -4.85 -12.62
C ALA A 44 5.61 -3.84 -13.57
N LYS A 45 6.28 -2.82 -13.02
CA LYS A 45 7.03 -1.81 -13.78
C LYS A 45 8.09 -2.46 -14.67
N LYS A 46 8.89 -3.39 -14.14
CA LYS A 46 9.91 -4.12 -14.90
C LYS A 46 9.30 -4.95 -16.03
N GLN A 47 8.19 -5.65 -15.75
CA GLN A 47 7.49 -6.45 -16.76
C GLN A 47 6.96 -5.58 -17.89
N ILE A 48 6.29 -4.47 -17.57
CA ILE A 48 5.71 -3.57 -18.56
C ILE A 48 6.81 -2.89 -19.38
N LEU A 49 7.89 -2.42 -18.74
CA LEU A 49 9.02 -1.81 -19.44
C LEU A 49 9.63 -2.74 -20.50
N GLY A 50 9.71 -4.05 -20.22
CA GLY A 50 10.16 -5.05 -21.18
C GLY A 50 9.29 -5.15 -22.44
N MET A 51 8.08 -4.58 -22.42
CA MET A 51 7.15 -4.54 -23.55
C MET A 51 7.16 -3.17 -24.27
N ILE A 52 7.87 -2.17 -23.75
CA ILE A 52 7.93 -0.81 -24.30
C ILE A 52 9.22 -0.63 -25.13
N PRO A 53 9.13 -0.09 -26.37
CA PRO A 53 10.30 0.28 -27.15
C PRO A 53 11.28 1.16 -26.37
N GLU A 54 12.59 0.87 -26.48
CA GLU A 54 13.64 1.50 -25.66
C GLU A 54 13.62 3.04 -25.76
N ASP A 55 13.40 3.57 -26.95
CA ASP A 55 13.29 5.01 -27.24
C ASP A 55 12.08 5.69 -26.56
N LYS A 56 11.10 4.92 -26.11
CA LYS A 56 9.89 5.39 -25.42
C LYS A 56 9.89 5.13 -23.92
N GLN A 57 10.81 4.33 -23.40
CA GLN A 57 10.81 3.92 -21.99
C GLN A 57 10.92 5.12 -21.05
N THR A 58 11.75 6.12 -21.37
CA THR A 58 11.90 7.33 -20.52
C THR A 58 10.58 8.09 -20.38
N ALA A 59 9.87 8.32 -21.49
CA ALA A 59 8.58 9.02 -21.46
C ALA A 59 7.53 8.21 -20.69
N PHE A 60 7.47 6.90 -20.94
CA PHE A 60 6.60 5.98 -20.22
C PHE A 60 6.85 6.00 -18.70
N LEU A 61 8.11 6.01 -18.27
CA LEU A 61 8.49 6.04 -16.85
C LEU A 61 7.92 7.26 -16.13
N VAL A 62 7.99 8.43 -16.77
CA VAL A 62 7.45 9.68 -16.21
C VAL A 62 5.94 9.57 -16.02
N GLU A 63 5.21 9.10 -17.03
CA GLU A 63 3.76 8.94 -16.96
C GLU A 63 3.35 7.87 -15.94
N PHE A 64 4.09 6.75 -15.91
CA PHE A 64 3.87 5.67 -14.97
C PHE A 64 4.06 6.14 -13.52
N ASP A 65 5.16 6.83 -13.23
CA ASP A 65 5.43 7.32 -11.88
C ASP A 65 4.39 8.35 -11.42
N ALA A 66 3.86 9.17 -12.33
CA ALA A 66 2.74 10.08 -12.04
C ALA A 66 1.43 9.33 -11.73
N LEU A 67 1.13 8.26 -12.47
CA LEU A 67 -0.04 7.41 -12.20
C LEU A 67 0.07 6.71 -10.84
N ILE A 68 1.25 6.18 -10.51
CA ILE A 68 1.51 5.56 -9.21
C ILE A 68 1.40 6.58 -8.08
N ALA A 69 1.93 7.80 -8.25
CA ALA A 69 1.79 8.86 -7.26
C ALA A 69 0.32 9.18 -6.98
N LYS A 70 -0.49 9.34 -8.04
CA LYS A 70 -1.93 9.58 -7.93
C LYS A 70 -2.66 8.42 -7.22
N ALA A 71 -2.33 7.18 -7.57
CA ALA A 71 -2.91 6.00 -6.92
C ALA A 71 -2.55 5.95 -5.43
N ASN A 72 -1.29 6.22 -5.08
CA ASN A 72 -0.84 6.26 -3.69
C ASN A 72 -1.54 7.36 -2.90
N GLU A 73 -1.80 8.53 -3.50
CA GLU A 73 -2.59 9.59 -2.85
C GLU A 73 -4.02 9.13 -2.54
N SER A 74 -4.67 8.45 -3.48
CA SER A 74 -6.01 7.88 -3.26
C SER A 74 -6.00 6.83 -2.15
N THR A 75 -5.01 5.93 -2.14
CA THR A 75 -4.86 4.92 -1.09
C THR A 75 -4.53 5.55 0.27
N ALA A 76 -3.72 6.61 0.30
CA ALA A 76 -3.39 7.31 1.53
C ALA A 76 -4.62 7.94 2.18
N LYS A 77 -5.56 8.48 1.40
CA LYS A 77 -6.84 8.98 1.94
C LYS A 77 -7.61 7.88 2.66
N ILE A 78 -7.71 6.70 2.05
CA ILE A 78 -8.38 5.53 2.66
C ILE A 78 -7.67 5.14 3.97
N TYR A 79 -6.34 5.09 3.97
CA TYR A 79 -5.58 4.78 5.18
C TYR A 79 -5.78 5.83 6.29
N MET A 80 -5.90 7.11 5.94
CA MET A 80 -6.16 8.19 6.90
C MET A 80 -7.58 8.13 7.49
N GLU A 81 -8.54 7.51 6.79
CA GLU A 81 -9.90 7.28 7.27
C GLU A 81 -9.98 6.07 8.21
N GLU A 82 -9.20 5.02 7.92
CA GLU A 82 -9.29 3.73 8.62
C GLU A 82 -8.28 3.58 9.77
N TYR A 83 -7.16 4.30 9.74
CA TYR A 83 -6.08 4.15 10.71
C TYR A 83 -5.79 5.45 11.47
N THR A 84 -5.43 5.30 12.73
CA THR A 84 -4.97 6.42 13.56
C THR A 84 -3.51 6.77 13.27
N LYS A 85 -3.06 7.93 13.77
CA LYS A 85 -1.64 8.33 13.66
C LYS A 85 -0.71 7.34 14.36
N GLU A 86 -1.17 6.79 15.48
CA GLU A 86 -0.45 5.80 16.27
C GLU A 86 -0.32 4.47 15.53
N ASP A 87 -1.38 4.02 14.85
CA ASP A 87 -1.33 2.81 14.01
C ASP A 87 -0.31 2.96 12.89
N ILE A 88 -0.34 4.09 12.17
CA ILE A 88 0.60 4.37 11.08
C ILE A 88 2.05 4.43 11.58
N LYS A 89 2.29 5.04 12.74
CA LYS A 89 3.63 5.01 13.37
C LYS A 89 4.08 3.60 13.71
N ALA A 90 3.17 2.76 14.24
CA ALA A 90 3.48 1.38 14.55
C ALA A 90 3.79 0.56 13.28
N MET A 91 3.04 0.76 12.20
CA MET A 91 3.33 0.15 10.90
C MET A 91 4.71 0.56 10.37
N LEU A 92 5.06 1.85 10.43
CA LEU A 92 6.39 2.31 10.02
C LEU A 92 7.50 1.69 10.87
N ALA A 93 7.32 1.64 12.19
CA ALA A 93 8.28 0.99 13.09
C ALA A 93 8.45 -0.50 12.74
N PHE A 94 7.38 -1.19 12.36
CA PHE A 94 7.44 -2.55 11.86
C PHE A 94 8.24 -2.65 10.56
N TYR A 95 7.95 -1.83 9.54
CA TYR A 95 8.70 -1.85 8.28
C TYR A 95 10.20 -1.49 8.47
N ASP A 96 10.53 -0.64 9.44
CA ASP A 96 11.91 -0.27 9.75
C ASP A 96 12.66 -1.31 10.60
N SER A 97 11.94 -2.26 11.20
CA SER A 97 12.52 -3.36 11.96
C SER A 97 13.35 -4.31 11.07
N PRO A 98 14.25 -5.13 11.65
CA PRO A 98 15.02 -6.12 10.88
C PRO A 98 14.13 -7.09 10.09
N VAL A 99 12.98 -7.49 10.64
CA VAL A 99 12.05 -8.39 9.95
C VAL A 99 11.29 -7.66 8.85
N GLY A 100 10.84 -6.43 9.06
CA GLY A 100 10.17 -5.62 8.04
C GLY A 100 11.07 -5.37 6.83
N LYS A 101 12.32 -4.97 7.05
CA LYS A 101 13.32 -4.84 5.97
C LYS A 101 13.60 -6.16 5.25
N LYS A 102 13.63 -7.27 5.98
CA LYS A 102 13.79 -8.61 5.38
C LYS A 102 12.57 -8.98 4.53
N MET A 103 11.36 -8.58 4.91
CA MET A 103 10.16 -8.78 4.09
C MET A 103 10.28 -8.04 2.77
N ASP A 104 10.65 -6.75 2.77
CA ASP A 104 10.87 -5.97 1.53
C ASP A 104 11.90 -6.68 0.62
N GLN A 105 13.04 -7.10 1.18
CA GLN A 105 14.10 -7.79 0.44
C GLN A 105 13.69 -9.15 -0.14
N LYS A 106 12.76 -9.84 0.52
CA LYS A 106 12.32 -11.19 0.13
C LYS A 106 11.01 -11.18 -0.65
N ALA A 107 10.31 -10.05 -0.72
CA ALA A 107 9.01 -9.92 -1.37
C ALA A 107 9.01 -10.48 -2.80
N ALA A 108 9.95 -10.03 -3.66
CA ALA A 108 10.04 -10.51 -5.03
C ALA A 108 10.25 -12.03 -5.13
N ALA A 109 11.17 -12.58 -4.33
CA ALA A 109 11.45 -14.02 -4.31
C ALA A 109 10.26 -14.84 -3.79
N ILE A 110 9.53 -14.32 -2.79
CA ILE A 110 8.30 -14.93 -2.29
C ILE A 110 7.24 -14.90 -3.38
N THR A 111 7.00 -13.75 -4.03
CA THR A 111 6.01 -13.61 -5.10
C THR A 111 6.27 -14.60 -6.24
N THR A 112 7.51 -14.73 -6.73
CA THR A 112 7.85 -15.69 -7.79
C THR A 112 7.53 -17.13 -7.37
N LYS A 113 7.99 -17.55 -6.18
CA LYS A 113 7.75 -18.91 -5.68
C LYS A 113 6.26 -19.19 -5.42
N SER A 114 5.52 -18.19 -4.94
CA SER A 114 4.08 -18.30 -4.74
C SER A 114 3.33 -18.45 -6.06
N GLN A 115 3.77 -17.78 -7.12
CA GLN A 115 3.19 -17.96 -8.46
C GLN A 115 3.45 -19.37 -9.00
N GLU A 116 4.66 -19.89 -8.83
CA GLU A 116 5.02 -21.27 -9.19
C GLU A 116 4.12 -22.29 -8.47
N ALA A 117 3.99 -22.16 -7.15
CA ALA A 117 3.12 -23.04 -6.35
C ALA A 117 1.64 -22.97 -6.76
N MET A 118 1.15 -21.77 -7.13
CA MET A 118 -0.23 -21.62 -7.62
C MET A 118 -0.43 -22.26 -9.01
N MET A 119 0.56 -22.24 -9.88
CA MET A 119 0.50 -22.93 -11.18
C MET A 119 0.47 -24.45 -11.01
N GLU A 120 1.25 -24.98 -10.07
CA GLU A 120 1.23 -26.41 -9.70
C GLU A 120 -0.16 -26.80 -9.18
N LEU A 121 -0.68 -26.05 -8.21
CA LEU A 121 -2.02 -26.26 -7.65
C LEU A 121 -3.11 -26.19 -8.71
N GLN A 122 -3.00 -25.29 -9.68
CA GLN A 122 -3.95 -25.21 -10.80
C GLN A 122 -3.97 -26.52 -11.61
N GLY A 123 -2.82 -27.13 -11.84
CA GLY A 123 -2.72 -28.44 -12.49
C GLY A 123 -3.42 -29.55 -11.71
N GLU A 124 -3.20 -29.61 -10.39
CA GLU A 124 -3.88 -30.56 -9.51
C GLU A 124 -5.40 -30.37 -9.52
N ILE A 125 -5.87 -29.12 -9.51
CA ILE A 125 -7.30 -28.80 -9.61
C ILE A 125 -7.88 -29.31 -10.93
N GLN A 126 -7.18 -29.16 -12.05
CA GLN A 126 -7.63 -29.69 -13.35
C GLN A 126 -7.71 -31.22 -13.34
N GLU A 127 -6.77 -31.90 -12.70
CA GLU A 127 -6.84 -33.36 -12.53
C GLU A 127 -8.07 -33.78 -11.71
N VAL A 128 -8.36 -33.06 -10.61
CA VAL A 128 -9.56 -33.30 -9.80
C VAL A 128 -10.81 -33.08 -10.64
N ILE A 129 -10.93 -31.98 -11.38
CA ILE A 129 -12.08 -31.72 -12.26
C ILE A 129 -12.23 -32.86 -13.28
N GLY A 130 -11.15 -33.32 -13.89
CA GLY A 130 -11.16 -34.43 -14.83
C GLY A 130 -11.71 -35.74 -14.26
N LYS A 131 -11.52 -36.02 -12.96
CA LYS A 131 -12.09 -37.19 -12.27
C LYS A 131 -13.61 -37.10 -12.12
N TYR A 132 -14.17 -35.89 -12.02
CA TYR A 132 -15.61 -35.67 -11.81
C TYR A 132 -16.36 -35.26 -13.09
N ALA A 133 -15.65 -35.01 -14.19
CA ALA A 133 -16.24 -34.70 -15.50
C ALA A 133 -16.57 -35.96 -16.34
N GLN A 134 -16.35 -37.16 -15.78
CA GLN A 134 -16.70 -38.45 -16.37
C GLN A 134 -18.09 -38.92 -15.93
#